data_AF-A0A0S8IBF1-F1
#
_entry.id   AF-A0A0S8IBF1-F1
#
_cell.length_a   1.000
_cell.length_b   1.000
_cell.length_c   1.000
_cell.angle_alpha   90.00
_cell.angle_beta   90.00
_cell.angle_gamma   90.00
#
_symmetry.space_group_name_H-M   'P 1'
#
loop_
_entity.id
_entity.type
_entity.pdbx_description
1 polymer ?
#
loop_
_entity_poly.entity_id
_entity_poly.type
_entity_poly.pdbx_seq_one_letter_code
_entity_poly.pdbx_strand_id
1 'polypeptide(L)'
;MRVEIRLAGFGGQGIGLAGLILGKAVSLYDGLEAVMTQAYGPEARGGASSTNLVVADRPIDFPFVQEADVLVTLSQEAYSRFRAEAKPEAIVIIDEDLVEPSPQDTCLKVPATKLAEDLGRRIVANVVMLGFFTAATDLVERESIEDAIKTSIPENVLELNMKAFKAGYEYARKMETGQ
;
A
#
# COMPACT_ATOMS: atom_id res chain seq x y z
N MET A 1 -11.53 -12.69 -11.50
CA MET A 1 -10.53 -11.62 -11.29
C MET A 1 -9.42 -12.16 -10.42
N ARG A 2 -8.14 -11.90 -10.76
CA ARG A 2 -6.99 -12.11 -9.86
C ARG A 2 -6.12 -10.87 -9.97
N VAL A 3 -5.76 -10.28 -8.84
CA VAL A 3 -4.90 -9.09 -8.76
C VAL A 3 -3.78 -9.36 -7.76
N GLU A 4 -2.57 -9.05 -8.17
CA GLU A 4 -1.35 -9.24 -7.39
C GLU A 4 -0.80 -7.88 -6.94
N ILE A 5 -0.77 -7.66 -5.63
CA ILE A 5 -0.43 -6.38 -5.02
C ILE A 5 0.85 -6.56 -4.21
N ARG A 6 1.80 -5.66 -4.38
CA ARG A 6 3.01 -5.60 -3.56
C ARG A 6 3.12 -4.25 -2.88
N LEU A 7 3.12 -4.27 -1.55
CA LEU A 7 3.45 -3.13 -0.71
C LEU A 7 4.90 -3.28 -0.25
N ALA A 8 5.72 -2.26 -0.39
CA ALA A 8 7.14 -2.34 -0.09
C ALA A 8 7.71 -1.05 0.52
N GLY A 9 8.77 -1.20 1.31
CA GLY A 9 9.45 -0.12 2.01
C GLY A 9 10.56 -0.65 2.90
N PHE A 10 11.12 0.19 3.77
CA PHE A 10 12.05 -0.22 4.81
C PHE A 10 11.36 -0.97 5.95
N GLY A 11 12.08 -1.91 6.56
CA GLY A 11 11.68 -2.49 7.83
C GLY A 11 11.38 -1.40 8.86
N GLY A 12 10.19 -1.46 9.46
CA GLY A 12 9.70 -0.46 10.42
C GLY A 12 8.77 0.61 9.85
N GLN A 13 8.60 0.70 8.52
CA GLN A 13 7.61 1.60 7.90
C GLN A 13 6.16 1.10 7.98
N GLY A 14 5.88 -0.02 8.66
CA GLY A 14 4.52 -0.51 8.82
C GLY A 14 3.93 -1.18 7.57
N ILE A 15 4.76 -1.66 6.64
CA ILE A 15 4.33 -2.34 5.40
C ILE A 15 3.49 -3.58 5.70
N GLY A 16 3.88 -4.37 6.70
CA GLY A 16 3.11 -5.54 7.13
C GLY A 16 1.74 -5.19 7.69
N LEU A 17 1.63 -4.11 8.48
CA LEU A 17 0.34 -3.62 8.96
C LEU A 17 -0.55 -3.17 7.80
N ALA A 18 0.03 -2.46 6.82
CA ALA A 18 -0.71 -2.00 5.66
C ALA A 18 -1.29 -3.19 4.85
N GLY A 19 -0.48 -4.23 4.62
CA GLY A 19 -0.96 -5.44 3.94
C GLY A 19 -1.99 -6.21 4.76
N LEU A 20 -1.87 -6.26 6.08
CA LEU A 20 -2.88 -6.88 6.94
C LEU A 20 -4.23 -6.16 6.87
N ILE A 21 -4.21 -4.82 6.89
CA ILE A 21 -5.41 -4.00 6.74
C ILE A 21 -6.05 -4.26 5.38
N LEU A 22 -5.27 -4.19 4.29
CA LEU A 22 -5.76 -4.44 2.94
C LEU A 22 -6.34 -5.85 2.79
N GLY A 23 -5.65 -6.87 3.32
CA GLY A 23 -6.09 -8.26 3.24
C GLY A 23 -7.38 -8.49 4.02
N LYS A 24 -7.52 -7.88 5.20
CA LYS A 24 -8.78 -7.91 5.97
C LYS A 24 -9.90 -7.18 5.25
N ALA A 25 -9.62 -6.03 4.62
CA ALA A 25 -10.63 -5.28 3.88
C ALA A 25 -11.24 -6.15 2.77
N VAL A 26 -10.36 -6.73 1.96
CA VAL A 26 -10.72 -7.62 0.85
C VAL A 26 -11.47 -8.86 1.35
N SER A 27 -10.93 -9.55 2.35
CA SER A 27 -11.45 -10.88 2.77
C SER A 27 -12.66 -10.85 3.69
N LEU A 28 -12.78 -9.83 4.55
CA LEU A 28 -13.85 -9.77 5.55
C LEU A 28 -15.03 -8.91 5.11
N TYR A 29 -14.80 -7.93 4.23
CA TYR A 29 -15.82 -6.92 3.91
C TYR A 29 -16.18 -6.88 2.42
N ASP A 30 -15.24 -7.13 1.50
CA ASP A 30 -15.53 -7.15 0.05
C ASP A 30 -15.95 -8.53 -0.49
N GLY A 31 -15.90 -9.58 0.34
CA GLY A 31 -16.31 -10.93 -0.06
C GLY A 31 -15.38 -11.59 -1.10
N LEU A 32 -14.13 -11.15 -1.17
CA LEU A 32 -13.10 -11.71 -2.04
C LEU A 32 -12.15 -12.63 -1.25
N GLU A 33 -11.42 -13.49 -1.95
CA GLU A 33 -10.34 -14.28 -1.36
C GLU A 33 -9.06 -13.44 -1.33
N ALA A 34 -8.31 -13.52 -0.22
CA ALA A 34 -7.02 -12.84 -0.08
C ALA A 34 -5.99 -13.76 0.59
N VAL A 35 -4.81 -13.88 -0.02
CA VAL A 35 -3.65 -14.51 0.63
C VAL A 35 -2.55 -13.47 0.76
N MET A 36 -2.07 -13.29 1.99
CA MET A 36 -0.97 -12.39 2.32
C MET A 36 0.30 -13.20 2.58
N THR A 37 1.40 -12.80 1.94
CA THR A 37 2.75 -13.29 2.24
C THR A 37 3.68 -12.11 2.54
N GLN A 38 4.76 -12.36 3.27
CA GLN A 38 5.74 -11.32 3.60
C GLN A 38 7.13 -11.77 3.19
N ALA A 39 7.91 -10.83 2.67
CA ALA A 39 9.33 -11.03 2.40
C ALA A 39 10.13 -9.96 3.13
N TYR A 40 11.11 -10.40 3.91
CA TYR A 40 12.07 -9.54 4.59
C TYR A 40 13.47 -10.03 4.24
N GLY A 41 14.39 -9.10 4.01
CA GLY A 41 15.79 -9.45 3.83
C GLY A 41 16.45 -9.90 5.15
N PRO A 42 17.62 -10.56 5.07
CA PRO A 42 18.35 -11.06 6.23
C PRO A 42 18.98 -9.95 7.10
N GLU A 43 18.81 -8.68 6.73
CA GLU A 43 19.47 -7.54 7.38
C GLU A 43 18.90 -7.24 8.77
N ALA A 44 19.76 -7.19 9.78
CA ALA A 44 19.40 -6.89 11.16
C ALA A 44 18.87 -5.44 11.38
N ARG A 45 19.03 -4.56 10.37
CA ARG A 45 18.63 -3.15 10.42
C ARG A 45 18.11 -2.68 9.06
N GLY A 46 16.80 -2.79 8.84
CA GLY A 46 16.07 -1.90 7.92
C GLY A 46 16.39 -2.03 6.42
N GLY A 47 16.56 -3.24 5.89
CA GLY A 47 16.58 -3.46 4.44
C GLY A 47 15.21 -3.35 3.80
N ALA A 48 15.17 -3.40 2.46
CA ALA A 48 13.92 -3.49 1.70
C ALA A 48 13.08 -4.70 2.14
N SER A 49 11.86 -4.42 2.56
CA SER A 49 10.84 -5.37 3.00
C SER A 49 9.60 -5.21 2.13
N SER A 50 8.87 -6.30 1.92
CA SER A 50 7.61 -6.27 1.21
C SER A 50 6.56 -7.16 1.87
N THR A 51 5.31 -6.78 1.62
CA THR A 51 4.13 -7.57 1.90
C THR A 51 3.37 -7.71 0.59
N ASN A 52 3.06 -8.95 0.25
CA ASN A 52 2.44 -9.32 -1.01
C ASN A 52 1.04 -9.82 -0.73
N LEU A 53 0.07 -9.36 -1.52
CA LEU A 53 -1.30 -9.83 -1.47
C LEU A 53 -1.69 -10.37 -2.84
N VAL A 54 -2.24 -11.57 -2.83
CA VAL A 54 -2.97 -12.13 -3.96
C VAL A 54 -4.45 -12.00 -3.62
N VAL A 55 -5.21 -11.31 -4.46
CA VAL A 55 -6.65 -11.09 -4.31
C VAL A 55 -7.37 -11.78 -5.47
N ALA A 56 -8.46 -12.49 -5.20
CA ALA A 56 -9.25 -13.14 -6.24
C ALA A 56 -10.74 -13.26 -5.89
N ASP A 57 -11.58 -13.38 -6.90
CA ASP A 57 -13.03 -13.68 -6.78
C ASP A 57 -13.33 -15.19 -6.71
N ARG A 58 -12.29 -16.01 -6.58
CA ARG A 58 -12.33 -17.46 -6.54
C ARG A 58 -11.20 -17.99 -5.65
N PRO A 59 -11.25 -19.26 -5.20
CA PRO A 59 -10.19 -19.85 -4.39
C PRO A 59 -8.79 -19.62 -4.98
N ILE A 60 -7.85 -19.27 -4.12
CA ILE A 60 -6.47 -18.98 -4.49
C ILE A 60 -5.64 -20.27 -4.43
N ASP A 61 -5.38 -20.86 -5.59
CA ASP A 61 -4.58 -22.10 -5.70
C ASP A 61 -3.07 -21.86 -5.54
N PHE A 62 -2.59 -20.65 -5.84
CA PHE A 62 -1.18 -20.26 -5.72
C PHE A 62 -1.03 -18.94 -4.94
N PRO A 63 -0.33 -18.95 -3.79
CA PRO A 63 -0.38 -17.86 -2.80
C PRO A 63 0.64 -16.74 -3.01
N PHE A 64 1.57 -16.90 -3.95
CA PHE A 64 2.65 -15.91 -4.15
C PHE A 64 2.33 -14.94 -5.29
N VAL A 65 2.75 -13.69 -5.10
CA VAL A 65 2.85 -12.68 -6.16
C VAL A 65 4.05 -13.03 -7.03
N GLN A 66 3.81 -13.19 -8.33
CA GLN A 66 4.85 -13.44 -9.33
C GLN A 66 5.27 -12.14 -10.01
N GLU A 67 4.29 -11.41 -10.53
CA GLU A 67 4.48 -10.11 -11.18
C GLU A 67 3.36 -9.19 -10.71
N ALA A 68 3.69 -8.21 -9.88
CA ALA A 68 2.68 -7.34 -9.27
C ALA A 68 1.92 -6.53 -10.34
N ASP A 69 0.59 -6.54 -10.27
CA ASP A 69 -0.31 -5.63 -10.97
C ASP A 69 -0.28 -4.23 -10.35
N VAL A 70 -0.11 -4.17 -9.03
CA VAL A 70 0.05 -2.91 -8.29
C VAL A 70 1.27 -2.98 -7.40
N LEU A 71 2.18 -2.01 -7.55
CA LEU A 71 3.37 -1.85 -6.73
C LEU A 71 3.28 -0.54 -5.96
N VAL A 72 3.30 -0.62 -4.64
CA VAL A 72 3.32 0.53 -3.72
C VAL A 72 4.67 0.57 -3.02
N THR A 73 5.44 1.64 -3.17
CA THR A 73 6.78 1.75 -2.55
C THR A 73 6.98 3.02 -1.73
N LEU A 74 7.39 2.87 -0.48
CA LEU A 74 7.66 3.97 0.47
C LEU A 74 9.16 4.30 0.63
N SER A 75 10.04 3.62 -0.11
CA SER A 75 11.47 3.89 -0.07
C SER A 75 12.17 3.58 -1.38
N GLN A 76 13.24 4.34 -1.67
CA GLN A 76 14.05 4.14 -2.87
C GLN A 76 14.58 2.71 -2.98
N GLU A 77 15.05 2.12 -1.88
CA GLU A 77 15.60 0.77 -1.90
C GLU A 77 14.54 -0.28 -2.27
N ALA A 78 13.32 -0.12 -1.74
CA ALA A 78 12.20 -0.98 -2.07
C ALA A 78 11.78 -0.83 -3.54
N TYR A 79 11.71 0.41 -4.04
CA TYR A 79 11.43 0.67 -5.45
C TYR A 79 12.50 0.02 -6.36
N SER A 80 13.78 0.30 -6.11
CA SER A 80 14.89 -0.24 -6.91
C SER A 80 14.92 -1.77 -6.91
N ARG A 81 14.54 -2.41 -5.79
CA ARG A 81 14.51 -3.86 -5.65
C ARG A 81 13.31 -4.49 -6.36
N PHE A 82 12.11 -3.97 -6.14
CA PHE A 82 10.88 -4.67 -6.51
C PHE A 82 10.25 -4.17 -7.82
N ARG A 83 10.71 -3.06 -8.40
CA ARG A 83 10.15 -2.53 -9.64
C ARG A 83 10.25 -3.50 -10.82
N ALA A 84 11.38 -4.21 -10.94
CA ALA A 84 11.60 -5.20 -11.99
C ALA A 84 10.74 -6.47 -11.82
N GLU A 85 10.14 -6.67 -10.64
CA GLU A 85 9.23 -7.78 -10.32
C GLU A 85 7.76 -7.35 -10.40
N ALA A 86 7.47 -6.15 -10.90
CA ALA A 86 6.13 -5.70 -11.23
C ALA A 86 5.95 -5.71 -12.75
N LYS A 87 4.71 -5.87 -13.21
CA LYS A 87 4.41 -5.88 -14.65
C LYS A 87 4.85 -4.55 -15.31
N PRO A 88 5.17 -4.55 -16.62
CA PRO A 88 5.44 -3.32 -17.35
C PRO A 88 4.30 -2.30 -17.23
N GLU A 89 3.06 -2.77 -17.27
CA GLU A 89 1.81 -2.00 -17.17
C GLU A 89 1.28 -1.83 -15.74
N ALA A 90 2.04 -2.23 -14.73
CA ALA A 90 1.61 -2.16 -13.34
C ALA A 90 1.29 -0.72 -12.91
N ILE A 91 0.30 -0.57 -12.05
CA ILE A 91 0.09 0.70 -11.33
C ILE A 91 1.21 0.82 -10.30
N VAL A 92 2.09 1.80 -10.48
CA VAL A 92 3.20 2.06 -9.55
C VAL A 92 2.89 3.30 -8.73
N ILE A 93 2.75 3.15 -7.42
CA ILE A 93 2.48 4.23 -6.46
C ILE A 93 3.73 4.43 -5.60
N ILE A 94 4.22 5.66 -5.53
CA ILE A 94 5.45 5.99 -4.80
C ILE A 94 5.25 7.13 -3.81
N ASP A 95 6.02 7.10 -2.72
CA ASP A 95 6.22 8.27 -1.86
C ASP A 95 7.18 9.25 -2.57
N GLU A 96 6.66 10.37 -3.06
CA GLU A 96 7.42 11.29 -3.91
C GLU A 96 8.58 12.00 -3.20
N ASP A 97 8.52 12.08 -1.86
CA ASP A 97 9.58 12.68 -1.05
C ASP A 97 10.78 11.72 -0.86
N LEU A 98 10.57 10.41 -1.06
CA LEU A 98 11.54 9.36 -0.73
C LEU A 98 11.95 8.49 -1.91
N VAL A 99 11.26 8.61 -3.05
CA VAL A 99 11.46 7.76 -4.23
C VAL A 99 11.60 8.61 -5.47
N GLU A 100 12.75 8.50 -6.12
CA GLU A 100 12.99 8.99 -7.47
C GLU A 100 12.75 7.84 -8.45
N PRO A 101 11.66 7.90 -9.25
CA PRO A 101 11.38 6.85 -10.22
C PRO A 101 12.34 6.94 -11.42
N SER A 102 12.54 5.81 -12.09
CA SER A 102 13.24 5.77 -13.36
C SER A 102 12.55 6.68 -14.39
N PRO A 103 13.29 7.38 -15.29
CA PRO A 103 12.68 8.25 -16.29
C PRO A 103 11.70 7.56 -17.25
N GLN A 104 11.76 6.24 -17.38
CA GLN A 104 10.85 5.47 -18.22
C GLN A 104 9.58 5.00 -17.50
N ASP A 105 9.51 5.15 -16.17
CA ASP A 105 8.36 4.72 -15.39
C ASP A 105 7.36 5.86 -15.21
N THR A 106 6.09 5.56 -15.49
CA THR A 106 4.98 6.42 -15.10
C THR A 106 4.47 5.97 -13.75
N CYS A 107 4.70 6.79 -12.71
CA CYS A 107 4.25 6.50 -11.36
C CYS A 107 3.20 7.50 -10.89
N LEU A 108 2.24 7.00 -10.11
CA LEU A 108 1.38 7.83 -9.28
C LEU A 108 2.16 8.26 -8.04
N LYS A 109 2.15 9.57 -7.77
CA LYS A 109 2.99 10.20 -6.76
C LYS A 109 2.14 10.76 -5.64
N VAL A 110 2.52 10.46 -4.40
CA VAL A 110 1.90 11.01 -3.20
C VAL A 110 2.99 11.40 -2.20
N PRO A 111 2.93 12.58 -1.58
CA PRO A 111 3.87 12.99 -0.53
C PRO A 111 3.46 12.37 0.80
N ALA A 112 3.45 11.04 0.87
CA ALA A 112 2.85 10.31 1.98
C ALA A 112 3.59 10.54 3.31
N THR A 113 4.92 10.62 3.26
CA THR A 113 5.73 10.99 4.42
C THR A 113 5.38 12.37 4.93
N LYS A 114 5.32 13.38 4.05
CA LYS A 114 4.97 14.75 4.43
C LYS A 114 3.54 14.86 4.97
N LEU A 115 2.56 14.23 4.33
CA LEU A 115 1.18 14.20 4.82
C LEU A 115 1.09 13.57 6.22
N ALA A 116 1.86 12.53 6.50
CA ALA A 116 1.92 11.93 7.83
C ALA A 116 2.61 12.83 8.86
N GLU A 117 3.64 13.58 8.46
CA GLU A 117 4.33 14.57 9.30
C GLU A 117 3.42 15.76 9.64
N ASP A 118 2.62 16.25 8.69
CA ASP A 118 1.63 17.32 8.91
C ASP A 118 0.52 16.89 9.89
N LEU A 119 0.23 15.59 9.96
CA LEU A 119 -0.66 14.98 10.97
C LEU A 119 0.03 14.74 12.32
N GLY A 120 1.32 15.03 12.43
CA GLY A 120 2.11 14.98 13.65
C GLY A 120 2.84 13.67 13.90
N ARG A 121 2.70 12.64 13.04
CA ARG A 121 3.45 11.39 13.19
C ARG A 121 3.80 10.74 11.84
N ARG A 122 5.08 10.80 11.46
CA ARG A 122 5.60 10.12 10.26
C ARG A 122 5.26 8.62 10.17
N ILE A 123 5.11 7.93 11.30
CA ILE A 123 4.86 6.47 11.34
C ILE A 123 3.54 6.05 10.66
N VAL A 124 2.59 6.98 10.44
CA VAL A 124 1.32 6.66 9.76
C VAL A 124 1.36 6.85 8.23
N ALA A 125 2.56 7.08 7.65
CA ALA A 125 2.73 7.22 6.20
C ALA A 125 2.23 5.99 5.42
N ASN A 126 2.35 4.79 5.97
CA ASN A 126 1.78 3.57 5.39
C ASN A 126 0.26 3.62 5.25
N VAL A 127 -0.43 4.25 6.19
CA VAL A 127 -1.90 4.40 6.13
C VAL A 127 -2.30 5.52 5.18
N VAL A 128 -1.50 6.58 5.04
CA VAL A 128 -1.66 7.57 3.95
C VAL A 128 -1.54 6.87 2.59
N MET A 129 -0.52 6.03 2.40
CA MET A 129 -0.34 5.26 1.16
C MET A 129 -1.52 4.34 0.88
N LEU A 130 -2.09 3.67 1.91
CA LEU A 130 -3.30 2.86 1.73
C LEU A 130 -4.50 3.71 1.28
N GLY A 131 -4.67 4.90 1.85
CA GLY A 131 -5.70 5.84 1.43
C GLY A 131 -5.58 6.21 -0.05
N PHE A 132 -4.37 6.59 -0.45
CA PHE A 132 -4.07 6.92 -1.84
C PHE A 132 -4.28 5.71 -2.77
N PHE A 133 -3.77 4.53 -2.41
CA PHE A 133 -3.96 3.28 -3.14
C PHE A 133 -5.45 2.97 -3.35
N THR A 134 -6.27 3.12 -2.32
CA THR A 134 -7.69 2.80 -2.38
C THR A 134 -8.39 3.66 -3.43
N ALA A 135 -8.19 4.98 -3.37
CA ALA A 135 -8.79 5.91 -4.32
C ALA A 135 -8.21 5.82 -5.74
N ALA A 136 -6.91 5.51 -5.89
CA ALA A 136 -6.24 5.49 -7.18
C ALA A 136 -6.46 4.20 -7.98
N THR A 137 -6.89 3.12 -7.32
CA THR A 137 -7.04 1.81 -7.96
C THR A 137 -8.49 1.34 -8.04
N ASP A 138 -9.38 1.85 -7.19
CA ASP A 138 -10.77 1.39 -7.04
C ASP A 138 -10.89 -0.14 -6.91
N LEU A 139 -9.84 -0.81 -6.40
CA LEU A 139 -9.78 -2.27 -6.26
C LEU A 139 -10.52 -2.79 -5.04
N VAL A 140 -10.72 -1.93 -4.04
CA VAL A 140 -11.27 -2.26 -2.72
C VAL A 140 -12.18 -1.13 -2.29
N GLU A 141 -13.34 -1.47 -1.71
CA GLU A 141 -14.28 -0.46 -1.25
C GLU A 141 -13.67 0.38 -0.12
N ARG A 142 -13.94 1.69 -0.15
CA ARG A 142 -13.39 2.62 0.84
C ARG A 142 -13.81 2.23 2.26
N GLU A 143 -15.10 1.95 2.44
CA GLU A 143 -15.68 1.57 3.73
C GLU A 143 -15.01 0.29 4.28
N SER A 144 -14.68 -0.66 3.42
CA SER A 144 -14.01 -1.91 3.80
C SER A 144 -12.61 -1.67 4.37
N ILE A 145 -11.85 -0.74 3.79
CA ILE A 145 -10.56 -0.35 4.37
C ILE A 145 -10.76 0.39 5.70
N GLU A 146 -11.74 1.30 5.79
CA GLU A 146 -12.04 2.00 7.04
C GLU A 146 -12.42 1.03 8.18
N ASP A 147 -13.22 0.00 7.91
CA ASP A 147 -13.58 -1.04 8.87
C ASP A 147 -12.41 -1.98 9.21
N ALA A 148 -11.54 -2.28 8.24
CA ALA A 148 -10.30 -3.01 8.49
C ALA A 148 -9.32 -2.22 9.38
N ILE A 149 -9.26 -0.89 9.23
CA ILE A 149 -8.46 0.00 10.08
C ILE A 149 -8.98 -0.05 11.52
N LYS A 150 -10.29 0.14 11.73
CA LYS A 150 -10.94 0.11 13.06
C LYS A 150 -10.68 -1.19 13.83
N THR A 151 -10.57 -2.32 13.12
CA THR A 151 -10.36 -3.65 13.72
C THR A 151 -8.90 -4.09 13.78
N SER A 152 -7.97 -3.32 13.20
CA SER A 152 -6.54 -3.68 13.16
C SER A 152 -5.66 -2.71 13.93
N ILE A 153 -6.15 -1.51 14.22
CA ILE A 153 -5.40 -0.45 14.88
C ILE A 153 -5.94 -0.23 16.31
N PRO A 154 -5.06 -0.14 17.33
CA PRO A 154 -5.48 0.17 18.69
C PRO A 154 -6.20 1.51 18.82
N GLU A 155 -7.22 1.55 19.68
CA GLU A 155 -8.10 2.71 19.90
C GLU A 155 -7.34 4.02 20.13
N ASN A 156 -6.25 3.98 20.91
CA ASN A 156 -5.47 5.17 21.29
C ASN A 156 -4.73 5.84 20.12
N VAL A 157 -4.59 5.17 18.98
CA VAL A 157 -3.99 5.72 17.76
C VAL A 157 -4.93 5.66 16.56
N LEU A 158 -6.16 5.17 16.74
CA LEU A 158 -7.13 4.95 15.67
C LEU A 158 -7.52 6.25 14.96
N GLU A 159 -7.87 7.30 15.72
CA GLU A 159 -8.28 8.59 15.15
C GLU A 159 -7.22 9.17 14.20
N LEU A 160 -5.95 9.09 14.60
CA LEU A 160 -4.84 9.56 13.77
C LEU A 160 -4.70 8.76 12.48
N ASN A 161 -4.85 7.44 12.53
CA ASN A 161 -4.75 6.59 11.35
C ASN A 161 -5.95 6.79 10.41
N MET A 162 -7.16 7.02 10.95
CA MET A 162 -8.32 7.38 10.14
C MET A 162 -8.11 8.71 9.40
N LYS A 163 -7.51 9.71 10.07
CA LYS A 163 -7.12 10.98 9.41
C LYS A 163 -6.05 10.76 8.35
N ALA A 164 -5.06 9.90 8.61
CA ALA A 164 -4.02 9.54 7.65
C ALA A 164 -4.59 8.88 6.38
N PHE A 165 -5.47 7.88 6.55
CA PHE A 165 -6.15 7.22 5.45
C PHE A 165 -6.95 8.23 4.61
N LYS A 166 -7.75 9.06 5.29
CA LYS A 166 -8.54 10.10 4.62
C LYS A 166 -7.66 11.10 3.86
N ALA A 167 -6.54 11.53 4.42
CA ALA A 167 -5.62 12.45 3.76
C ALA A 167 -5.06 11.88 2.45
N GLY A 168 -4.64 10.60 2.45
CA GLY A 168 -4.18 9.91 1.25
C GLY A 168 -5.28 9.75 0.20
N TYR A 169 -6.47 9.33 0.63
CA TYR A 169 -7.63 9.15 -0.24
C TYR A 169 -8.04 10.47 -0.93
N GLU A 170 -8.17 11.55 -0.16
CA GLU A 170 -8.54 12.86 -0.70
C GLU A 170 -7.45 13.44 -1.62
N TYR A 171 -6.18 13.15 -1.34
CA TYR A 171 -5.07 13.58 -2.20
C TYR A 171 -5.18 12.94 -3.60
N ALA A 172 -5.41 11.62 -3.68
CA ALA A 172 -5.61 10.92 -4.95
C ALA A 172 -6.81 11.50 -5.74
N ARG A 173 -7.97 11.67 -5.09
CA ARG A 173 -9.17 12.21 -5.74
C ARG A 173 -8.97 13.63 -6.29
N LYS A 174 -8.15 14.46 -5.64
CA LYS A 174 -7.83 15.81 -6.13
C LYS A 174 -6.97 15.76 -7.40
N MET A 175 -6.04 14.80 -7.51
CA MET A 175 -5.22 14.62 -8.70
C MET A 175 -6.04 14.24 -9.93
N GLU A 176 -7.07 13.40 -9.75
CA GLU A 176 -7.98 13.02 -10.85
C GLU A 176 -8.83 14.21 -11.34
N THR A 177 -9.29 15.08 -10.44
CA THR A 177 -10.10 16.26 -10.81
C THR A 177 -9.27 17.41 -11.42
N GLY A 178 -7.94 17.31 -11.39
CA GLY A 178 -7.02 18.32 -11.91
C GLY A 178 -6.48 18.04 -13.32
N GLN A 179 -6.95 16.95 -13.96
CA GLN A 179 -6.66 16.61 -15.36
C GLN A 179 -7.78 17.06 -16.31
#